data_AF-A0A0T1WG42-F1
#
_entry.id   AF-A0A0T1WG42-F1
#
_cell.length_a   1.000
_cell.length_b   1.000
_cell.length_c   1.000
_cell.angle_alpha   90.00
_cell.angle_beta   90.00
_cell.angle_gamma   90.00
#
_symmetry.space_group_name_H-M   'P 1'
#
loop_
_entity.id
_entity.type
_entity.pdbx_description
1 polymer ?
#
loop_
_entity_poly.entity_id
_entity_poly.type
_entity_poly.pdbx_seq_one_letter_code
_entity_poly.pdbx_strand_id
1 'polypeptide(L)'
;MLYQRWITESRQQEVIGFWNQASKRRSDEPRKYLVGPNAITAALFDDPIIDNGKLILSYDRPFRDEDSLTDKLAACAGIVMNRMRPRLTVDELSVLSSGPPWPDLAFAHNYVLESLCQIQWAFLDPQDFIDKNEIEESSVRQLVESLEALCRPALIVDGQHRLFGAANADAEILLPVVAIPSSPWMEQIYQFVVINEKAKKVDSSLLTDIFGSSLTPSEQTLIRRQLVAAGASVDPRIAAVVASRDVGSPFYGMVKINLDGDPPGIAKGFIPDATIRQLIDGGSGSKGWRSDDSFYEKFVSPTFPDRQEWDSYSDGLWRPYWFAFWSAVKEWYNAEASLDLWSEKQSNLTKAVTLKLFQKLFMAQAATRVEGVLVSRATLVDVLGEEVADEKLLESIEKVAIPRTPEEFAEMVRSWFLQDGVPVRVFEYPWVSSLDDSSGQQALYEELEEAFKHSKDPLKKYRAQNNKIFTTPDK
;
A
#
# COMPACT_ATOMS: atom_id res chain seq x y z
N MET A 1 -0.61 -3.07 -15.30
CA MET A 1 0.77 -3.42 -15.75
C MET A 1 1.41 -2.21 -16.41
N LEU A 2 2.24 -1.48 -15.65
CA LEU A 2 2.56 -0.04 -15.84
C LEU A 2 3.97 0.27 -16.41
N TYR A 3 4.73 -0.73 -16.83
CA TYR A 3 6.18 -0.58 -16.99
C TYR A 3 6.66 0.12 -18.27
N GLN A 4 5.80 0.52 -19.20
CA GLN A 4 6.27 1.01 -20.52
C GLN A 4 5.59 2.27 -21.09
N ARG A 5 4.67 2.93 -20.38
CA ARG A 5 4.01 4.14 -20.91
C ARG A 5 4.26 5.36 -20.04
N TRP A 6 5.43 5.98 -20.21
CA TRP A 6 5.82 7.20 -19.49
C TRP A 6 6.48 8.26 -20.37
N ILE A 7 6.25 8.24 -21.68
CA ILE A 7 6.66 9.34 -22.56
C ILE A 7 5.43 10.19 -22.82
N THR A 8 5.39 11.38 -22.25
CA THR A 8 4.38 12.37 -22.67
C THR A 8 4.69 12.79 -24.10
N GLU A 9 3.66 13.10 -24.88
CA GLU A 9 3.81 13.51 -26.28
C GLU A 9 4.80 14.69 -26.44
N SER A 10 4.77 15.64 -25.51
CA SER A 10 5.73 16.76 -25.47
C SER A 10 7.19 16.28 -25.28
N ARG A 11 7.44 15.35 -24.36
CA ARG A 11 8.78 14.83 -24.08
C ARG A 11 9.27 13.90 -25.20
N GLN A 12 8.34 13.26 -25.89
CA GLN A 12 8.60 12.47 -27.09
C GLN A 12 9.18 13.37 -28.20
N GLN A 13 8.51 14.48 -28.50
CA GLN A 13 8.95 15.44 -29.53
C GLN A 13 10.31 16.07 -29.18
N GLU A 14 10.54 16.41 -27.91
CA GLU A 14 11.82 16.96 -27.44
C GLU A 14 12.98 15.99 -27.70
N VAL A 15 12.81 14.71 -27.36
CA VAL A 15 13.87 13.71 -27.49
C VAL A 15 14.13 13.35 -28.97
N ILE A 16 13.08 13.26 -29.79
CA ILE A 16 13.23 13.10 -31.25
C ILE A 16 14.00 14.32 -31.82
N GLY A 17 13.60 15.53 -31.44
CA GLY A 17 14.26 16.76 -31.86
C GLY A 17 15.74 16.82 -31.49
N PHE A 18 16.09 16.39 -30.27
CA PHE A 18 17.48 16.28 -29.82
C PHE A 18 18.32 15.37 -30.73
N TRP A 19 17.84 14.16 -31.02
CA TRP A 19 18.58 13.23 -31.86
C TRP A 19 18.67 13.68 -33.31
N ASN A 20 17.59 14.26 -33.84
CA ASN A 20 17.58 14.85 -35.18
C ASN A 20 18.52 16.06 -35.29
N GLN A 21 18.72 16.82 -34.21
CA GLN A 21 19.71 17.89 -34.18
C GLN A 21 21.14 17.32 -34.04
N ALA A 22 21.34 16.30 -33.22
CA ALA A 22 22.63 15.63 -33.03
C ALA A 22 23.10 14.90 -34.29
N SER A 23 22.18 14.44 -35.13
CA SER A 23 22.44 13.79 -36.43
C SER A 23 22.69 14.76 -37.59
N LYS A 24 22.43 16.06 -37.42
CA LYS A 24 22.80 17.07 -38.43
C LYS A 24 24.33 17.11 -38.59
N ARG A 25 24.79 16.80 -39.81
CA ARG A 25 26.21 16.77 -40.18
C ARG A 25 26.90 18.10 -39.88
N ARG A 26 28.01 18.06 -39.15
CA ARG A 26 28.90 19.21 -38.91
C ARG A 26 30.12 19.25 -39.86
N SER A 27 30.34 18.21 -40.68
CA SER A 27 31.47 18.11 -41.62
C SER A 27 31.14 17.20 -42.80
N ASP A 28 31.89 17.34 -43.91
CA ASP A 28 31.69 16.61 -45.17
C ASP A 28 32.09 15.11 -45.11
N GLU A 29 32.61 14.64 -43.98
CA GLU A 29 32.91 13.22 -43.77
C GLU A 29 31.68 12.44 -43.28
N PRO A 30 31.37 11.27 -43.86
CA PRO A 30 30.26 10.43 -43.43
C PRO A 30 30.57 9.79 -42.06
N ARG A 31 29.95 10.29 -40.98
CA ARG A 31 29.89 9.54 -39.72
C ARG A 31 29.06 8.29 -39.92
N LYS A 32 29.65 7.12 -39.63
CA LYS A 32 29.01 5.81 -39.76
C LYS A 32 27.96 5.54 -38.67
N TYR A 33 28.07 6.19 -37.51
CA TYR A 33 27.15 6.06 -36.37
C TYR A 33 27.30 7.23 -35.39
N LEU A 34 26.25 7.52 -34.63
CA LEU A 34 26.30 8.40 -33.46
C LEU A 34 26.33 7.57 -32.18
N VAL A 35 27.26 7.86 -31.27
CA VAL A 35 27.27 7.23 -29.94
C VAL A 35 26.49 8.12 -28.98
N GLY A 36 25.51 7.53 -28.28
CA GLY A 36 24.75 8.26 -27.28
C GLY A 36 25.57 8.58 -26.03
N PRO A 37 25.28 9.73 -25.38
CA PRO A 37 26.14 10.24 -24.31
C PRO A 37 26.07 9.42 -23.02
N ASN A 38 24.97 8.71 -22.77
CA ASN A 38 24.72 8.00 -21.51
C ASN A 38 24.17 6.58 -21.77
N ALA A 39 24.64 5.62 -20.99
CA ALA A 39 24.23 4.22 -21.10
C ALA A 39 22.75 4.01 -20.70
N ILE A 40 22.03 3.17 -21.44
CA ILE A 40 20.73 2.64 -21.01
C ILE A 40 20.95 1.44 -20.08
N THR A 41 20.01 1.20 -19.16
CA THR A 41 20.05 0.03 -18.29
C THR A 41 18.96 -0.95 -18.72
N ALA A 42 19.36 -2.16 -19.07
CA ALA A 42 18.47 -3.22 -19.52
C ALA A 42 18.62 -4.45 -18.61
N ALA A 43 17.51 -4.89 -18.02
CA ALA A 43 17.44 -6.17 -17.33
C ALA A 43 17.01 -7.24 -18.33
N LEU A 44 17.87 -8.24 -18.53
CA LEU A 44 17.66 -9.30 -19.51
C LEU A 44 17.04 -10.51 -18.82
N PHE A 45 16.08 -11.17 -19.48
CA PHE A 45 15.50 -12.41 -18.96
C PHE A 45 16.48 -13.58 -19.09
N ASP A 46 17.30 -13.57 -20.14
CA ASP A 46 18.28 -14.60 -20.46
C ASP A 46 19.70 -14.03 -20.49
N ASP A 47 20.69 -14.90 -20.72
CA ASP A 47 22.07 -14.47 -20.93
C ASP A 47 22.20 -13.63 -22.21
N PRO A 48 22.97 -12.52 -22.17
CA PRO A 48 23.15 -11.64 -23.32
C PRO A 48 23.90 -12.36 -24.44
N ILE A 49 23.36 -12.28 -25.65
CA ILE A 49 24.13 -12.61 -26.86
C ILE A 49 24.91 -11.36 -27.26
N ILE A 50 26.24 -11.44 -27.22
CA ILE A 50 27.12 -10.35 -27.62
C ILE A 50 27.84 -10.74 -28.91
N ASP A 51 27.64 -9.96 -29.97
CA ASP A 51 28.38 -10.09 -31.22
C ASP A 51 29.08 -8.78 -31.58
N ASN A 52 30.39 -8.84 -31.86
CA ASN A 52 31.20 -7.68 -32.21
C ASN A 52 31.06 -6.49 -31.23
N GLY A 53 30.95 -6.78 -29.93
CA GLY A 53 30.77 -5.78 -28.87
C GLY A 53 29.38 -5.14 -28.83
N LYS A 54 28.41 -5.68 -29.58
CA LYS A 54 27.01 -5.26 -29.58
C LYS A 54 26.15 -6.29 -28.87
N LEU A 55 25.24 -5.80 -28.02
CA LEU A 55 24.19 -6.62 -27.45
C LEU A 55 23.15 -6.93 -28.55
N ILE A 56 22.91 -8.21 -28.80
CA ILE A 56 21.92 -8.69 -29.76
C ILE A 56 20.67 -9.06 -29.00
N LEU A 57 19.59 -8.31 -29.25
CA LEU A 57 18.25 -8.60 -28.76
C LEU A 57 17.32 -8.70 -29.96
N SER A 58 16.76 -9.88 -30.18
CA SER A 58 15.70 -10.11 -31.15
C SER A 58 14.39 -10.38 -30.43
N TYR A 59 13.31 -9.84 -30.97
CA TYR A 59 11.97 -10.11 -30.47
C TYR A 59 11.03 -10.25 -31.65
N ASP A 60 10.54 -11.47 -31.82
CA ASP A 60 9.47 -11.77 -32.74
C ASP A 60 8.17 -11.81 -31.94
N ARG A 61 7.15 -11.08 -32.42
CA ARG A 61 5.83 -11.12 -31.77
C ARG A 61 5.32 -12.57 -31.80
N PRO A 62 4.69 -13.05 -30.71
CA PRO A 62 4.18 -14.41 -30.66
C PRO A 62 2.89 -14.60 -31.47
N PHE A 63 2.47 -13.59 -32.22
CA PHE A 63 1.26 -13.55 -33.02
C PHE A 63 1.44 -12.65 -34.26
N ARG A 64 0.55 -12.79 -35.24
CA ARG A 64 0.46 -11.98 -36.45
C ARG A 64 -0.56 -10.85 -36.30
N ASP A 65 -0.48 -9.83 -37.13
CA ASP A 65 -1.40 -8.69 -37.04
C ASP A 65 -2.84 -9.09 -37.41
N GLU A 66 -3.01 -10.08 -38.29
CA GLU A 66 -4.29 -10.66 -38.70
C GLU A 66 -4.93 -11.63 -37.68
N ASP A 67 -4.19 -12.07 -36.67
CA ASP A 67 -4.72 -13.00 -35.65
C ASP A 67 -5.86 -12.33 -34.85
N SER A 68 -6.81 -13.15 -34.41
CA SER A 68 -7.90 -12.68 -33.56
C SER A 68 -7.38 -12.21 -32.19
N LEU A 69 -8.14 -11.38 -31.47
CA LEU A 69 -7.71 -10.91 -30.14
C LEU A 69 -7.56 -12.05 -29.13
N THR A 70 -8.38 -13.10 -29.25
CA THR A 70 -8.29 -14.31 -28.41
C THR A 70 -7.03 -15.11 -28.71
N ASP A 71 -6.67 -15.28 -29.99
CA ASP A 71 -5.42 -15.96 -30.39
C ASP A 71 -4.19 -15.19 -29.90
N LYS A 72 -4.19 -13.86 -30.04
CA LYS A 72 -3.14 -12.97 -29.54
C LYS A 72 -3.00 -13.06 -28.02
N LEU A 73 -4.14 -13.07 -27.32
CA LEU A 73 -4.20 -13.21 -25.86
C LEU A 73 -3.59 -14.53 -25.41
N ALA A 74 -4.02 -15.65 -26.00
CA ALA A 74 -3.51 -16.97 -25.65
C ALA A 74 -2.01 -17.11 -25.94
N ALA A 75 -1.54 -16.62 -27.10
CA ALA A 75 -0.13 -16.67 -27.47
C ALA A 75 0.76 -15.94 -26.47
N CYS A 76 0.39 -14.72 -26.06
CA CYS A 76 1.11 -13.96 -25.03
C CYS A 76 1.02 -14.63 -23.66
N ALA A 77 -0.18 -15.06 -23.26
CA ALA A 77 -0.42 -15.66 -21.96
C ALA A 77 0.43 -16.92 -21.75
N GLY A 78 0.57 -17.77 -22.77
CA GLY A 78 1.41 -18.98 -22.69
C GLY A 78 2.89 -18.69 -22.42
N ILE A 79 3.45 -17.66 -23.06
CA ILE A 79 4.85 -17.24 -22.85
C ILE A 79 5.03 -16.68 -21.44
N VAL A 80 4.14 -15.78 -21.02
CA VAL A 80 4.20 -15.17 -19.68
C VAL A 80 4.05 -16.22 -18.59
N MET A 81 3.13 -17.17 -18.77
CA MET A 81 2.92 -18.30 -17.84
C MET A 81 4.20 -19.10 -17.66
N ASN A 82 4.88 -19.48 -18.74
CA ASN A 82 6.13 -20.24 -18.65
C ASN A 82 7.25 -19.49 -17.90
N ARG A 83 7.32 -18.16 -18.07
CA ARG A 83 8.31 -17.32 -17.36
C ARG A 83 8.01 -17.15 -15.88
N MET A 84 6.73 -17.08 -15.53
CA MET A 84 6.28 -16.74 -14.18
C MET A 84 6.05 -17.98 -13.31
N ARG A 85 5.78 -19.15 -13.91
CA ARG A 85 5.57 -20.43 -13.21
C ARG A 85 6.68 -20.80 -12.21
N PRO A 86 7.98 -20.58 -12.49
CA PRO A 86 9.05 -20.88 -11.55
C PRO A 86 9.00 -20.07 -10.24
N ARG A 87 8.17 -19.02 -10.16
CA ARG A 87 7.99 -18.20 -8.95
C ARG A 87 7.05 -18.83 -7.93
N LEU A 88 6.27 -19.84 -8.33
CA LEU A 88 5.31 -20.50 -7.46
C LEU A 88 5.94 -21.62 -6.65
N THR A 89 5.50 -21.78 -5.41
CA THR A 89 5.84 -22.93 -4.57
C THR A 89 5.16 -24.20 -5.07
N VAL A 90 5.56 -25.36 -4.53
CA VAL A 90 4.96 -26.66 -4.91
C VAL A 90 3.44 -26.69 -4.62
N ASP A 91 3.02 -26.13 -3.48
CA ASP A 91 1.60 -26.08 -3.10
C ASP A 91 0.80 -25.15 -4.02
N GLU A 92 1.37 -24.00 -4.39
CA GLU A 92 0.76 -23.05 -5.32
C GLU A 92 0.66 -23.61 -6.74
N LEU A 93 1.65 -24.39 -7.17
CA LEU A 93 1.59 -25.14 -8.44
C LEU A 93 0.48 -26.20 -8.43
N SER A 94 0.14 -26.76 -7.28
CA SER A 94 -1.01 -27.67 -7.14
C SER A 94 -2.33 -26.93 -7.36
N VAL A 95 -2.46 -25.70 -6.85
CA VAL A 95 -3.63 -24.83 -7.13
C VAL A 95 -3.72 -24.53 -8.63
N LEU A 96 -2.62 -24.13 -9.26
CA LEU A 96 -2.57 -23.87 -10.70
C LEU A 96 -2.98 -25.11 -11.53
N SER A 97 -2.70 -26.31 -11.03
CA SER A 97 -3.02 -27.57 -11.69
C SER A 97 -4.49 -27.99 -11.56
N SER A 98 -5.28 -27.37 -10.67
CA SER A 98 -6.72 -27.68 -10.54
C SER A 98 -7.55 -27.17 -11.72
N GLY A 99 -7.04 -26.20 -12.47
CA GLY A 99 -7.73 -25.56 -13.58
C GLY A 99 -8.84 -24.59 -13.15
N PRO A 100 -9.33 -23.74 -14.07
CA PRO A 100 -10.43 -22.82 -13.81
C PRO A 100 -11.79 -23.56 -13.68
N PRO A 101 -12.76 -22.98 -12.95
CA PRO A 101 -12.63 -21.79 -12.12
C PRO A 101 -11.94 -22.11 -10.78
N TRP A 102 -11.00 -21.27 -10.34
CA TRP A 102 -10.41 -21.39 -9.02
C TRP A 102 -11.32 -20.74 -7.97
N PRO A 103 -11.52 -21.37 -6.80
CA PRO A 103 -12.31 -20.76 -5.72
C PRO A 103 -11.56 -19.56 -5.11
N ASP A 104 -12.26 -18.46 -4.83
CA ASP A 104 -11.70 -17.20 -4.29
C ASP A 104 -10.83 -17.39 -3.03
N LEU A 105 -11.14 -18.43 -2.23
CA LEU A 105 -10.42 -18.78 -1.01
C LEU A 105 -9.05 -19.43 -1.24
N ALA A 106 -8.70 -19.81 -2.47
CA ALA A 106 -7.46 -20.53 -2.77
C ALA A 106 -6.20 -19.66 -2.71
N PHE A 107 -6.32 -18.33 -2.71
CA PHE A 107 -5.18 -17.46 -2.95
C PHE A 107 -4.47 -16.96 -1.70
N ALA A 108 -5.10 -16.98 -0.52
CA ALA A 108 -4.50 -16.56 0.77
C ALA A 108 -3.57 -15.32 0.67
N HIS A 109 -3.97 -14.31 -0.12
CA HIS A 109 -3.21 -13.06 -0.39
C HIS A 109 -1.99 -13.18 -1.33
N ASN A 110 -1.88 -14.25 -2.10
CA ASN A 110 -0.90 -14.40 -3.17
C ASN A 110 -1.45 -13.91 -4.52
N TYR A 111 -1.34 -12.61 -4.76
CA TYR A 111 -1.74 -11.97 -6.02
C TYR A 111 -0.96 -12.44 -7.25
N VAL A 112 0.25 -12.96 -7.06
CA VAL A 112 1.04 -13.55 -8.15
C VAL A 112 0.42 -14.88 -8.58
N LEU A 113 -0.02 -15.71 -7.61
CA LEU A 113 -0.77 -16.92 -7.90
C LEU A 113 -2.12 -16.60 -8.56
N GLU A 114 -2.88 -15.65 -8.02
CA GLU A 114 -4.15 -15.21 -8.60
C GLU A 114 -3.97 -14.74 -10.05
N SER A 115 -2.98 -13.87 -10.30
CA SER A 115 -2.65 -13.40 -11.65
C SER A 115 -2.25 -14.55 -12.58
N LEU A 116 -1.48 -15.52 -12.09
CA LEU A 116 -1.05 -16.67 -12.89
C LEU A 116 -2.21 -17.62 -13.21
N CYS A 117 -3.15 -17.79 -12.29
CA CYS A 117 -4.40 -18.50 -12.55
C CYS A 117 -5.19 -17.80 -13.67
N GLN A 118 -5.38 -16.47 -13.58
CA GLN A 118 -6.06 -15.72 -14.65
C GLN A 118 -5.33 -15.81 -16.00
N ILE A 119 -4.00 -15.67 -16.00
CA ILE A 119 -3.18 -15.82 -17.22
C ILE A 119 -3.30 -17.23 -17.78
N GLN A 120 -3.30 -18.26 -16.94
CA GLN A 120 -3.48 -19.63 -17.38
C GLN A 120 -4.88 -19.86 -17.98
N TRP A 121 -5.93 -19.27 -17.40
CA TRP A 121 -7.27 -19.31 -18.00
C TRP A 121 -7.29 -18.67 -19.38
N ALA A 122 -6.73 -17.46 -19.50
CA ALA A 122 -6.59 -16.76 -20.77
C ALA A 122 -5.76 -17.54 -21.80
N PHE A 123 -4.82 -18.38 -21.35
CA PHE A 123 -4.05 -19.27 -22.20
C PHE A 123 -4.85 -20.51 -22.65
N LEU A 124 -5.60 -21.14 -21.75
CA LEU A 124 -6.32 -22.39 -22.01
C LEU A 124 -7.62 -22.17 -22.79
N ASP A 125 -8.39 -21.15 -22.42
CA ASP A 125 -9.66 -20.79 -23.04
C ASP A 125 -9.86 -19.26 -22.98
N PRO A 126 -9.25 -18.50 -23.91
CA PRO A 126 -9.34 -17.04 -23.92
C PRO A 126 -10.76 -16.52 -24.10
N GLN A 127 -11.65 -17.26 -24.79
CA GLN A 127 -13.02 -16.82 -25.01
C GLN A 127 -13.85 -16.98 -23.75
N ASP A 128 -13.79 -18.15 -23.09
CA ASP A 128 -14.47 -18.36 -21.81
C ASP A 128 -13.96 -17.39 -20.73
N PHE A 129 -12.66 -17.12 -20.69
CA PHE A 129 -12.08 -16.10 -19.81
C PHE A 129 -12.70 -14.71 -20.05
N ILE A 130 -12.81 -14.28 -21.31
CA ILE A 130 -13.40 -12.98 -21.66
C ILE A 130 -14.89 -12.93 -21.29
N ASP A 131 -15.64 -13.98 -21.65
CA ASP A 131 -17.09 -14.02 -21.46
C ASP A 131 -17.46 -14.06 -19.97
N LYS A 132 -16.71 -14.84 -19.17
CA LYS A 132 -16.96 -14.97 -17.73
C LYS A 132 -16.59 -13.74 -16.91
N ASN A 133 -15.61 -12.98 -17.37
CA ASN A 133 -15.17 -11.75 -16.72
C ASN A 133 -15.79 -10.49 -17.36
N GLU A 134 -16.72 -10.66 -18.31
CA GLU A 134 -17.43 -9.58 -19.00
C GLU A 134 -16.47 -8.52 -19.58
N ILE A 135 -15.34 -8.96 -20.15
CA ILE A 135 -14.26 -8.08 -20.60
C ILE A 135 -14.60 -7.47 -21.97
N GLU A 136 -14.73 -6.14 -22.02
CA GLU A 136 -14.92 -5.43 -23.28
C GLU A 136 -13.73 -5.58 -24.24
N GLU A 137 -13.98 -5.58 -25.55
CA GLU A 137 -12.94 -5.74 -26.59
C GLU A 137 -11.77 -4.74 -26.45
N SER A 138 -12.07 -3.50 -26.06
CA SER A 138 -11.07 -2.45 -25.80
C SER A 138 -10.11 -2.84 -24.67
N SER A 139 -10.63 -3.47 -23.62
CA SER A 139 -9.88 -3.98 -22.46
C SER A 139 -9.08 -5.23 -22.82
N VAL A 140 -9.63 -6.12 -23.67
CA VAL A 140 -8.88 -7.27 -24.20
C VAL A 140 -7.66 -6.81 -24.98
N ARG A 141 -7.79 -5.76 -25.81
CA ARG A 141 -6.65 -5.18 -26.53
C ARG A 141 -5.57 -4.67 -25.57
N GLN A 142 -5.96 -3.98 -24.50
CA GLN A 142 -5.02 -3.51 -23.48
C GLN A 142 -4.34 -4.67 -22.73
N LEU A 143 -5.06 -5.75 -22.49
CA LEU A 143 -4.52 -6.96 -21.87
C LEU A 143 -3.49 -7.63 -22.77
N VAL A 144 -3.79 -7.78 -24.07
CA VAL A 144 -2.85 -8.29 -25.08
C VAL A 144 -1.59 -7.42 -25.12
N GLU A 145 -1.72 -6.09 -25.20
CA GLU A 145 -0.60 -5.16 -25.18
C GLU A 145 0.25 -5.30 -23.90
N SER A 146 -0.40 -5.51 -22.77
CA SER A 146 0.27 -5.67 -21.47
C SER A 146 1.05 -6.99 -21.40
N LEU A 147 0.46 -8.11 -21.82
CA LEU A 147 1.12 -9.42 -21.82
C LEU A 147 2.21 -9.50 -22.89
N GLU A 148 2.01 -8.88 -24.06
CA GLU A 148 3.02 -8.76 -25.11
C GLU A 148 4.28 -8.04 -24.59
N ALA A 149 4.11 -6.97 -23.82
CA ALA A 149 5.23 -6.26 -23.20
C ALA A 149 6.04 -7.18 -22.26
N LEU A 150 5.39 -8.12 -21.58
CA LEU A 150 6.05 -9.13 -20.73
C LEU A 150 6.71 -10.28 -21.51
N CYS A 151 6.41 -10.42 -22.82
CA CYS A 151 7.04 -11.42 -23.70
C CYS A 151 8.40 -10.97 -24.24
N ARG A 152 8.71 -9.67 -24.17
CA ARG A 152 9.97 -9.11 -24.70
C ARG A 152 11.20 -9.68 -23.98
N PRO A 153 12.39 -9.70 -24.61
CA PRO A 153 13.60 -10.33 -24.05
C PRO A 153 14.30 -9.49 -22.97
N ALA A 154 13.91 -8.22 -22.82
CA ALA A 154 14.50 -7.32 -21.85
C ALA A 154 13.48 -6.30 -21.34
N LEU A 155 13.65 -5.91 -20.08
CA LEU A 155 13.01 -4.75 -19.48
C LEU A 155 14.01 -3.58 -19.48
N ILE A 156 13.61 -2.44 -20.03
CA ILE A 156 14.40 -1.22 -19.94
C ILE A 156 14.13 -0.57 -18.58
N VAL A 157 15.09 -0.69 -17.67
CA VAL A 157 15.00 -0.19 -16.29
C VAL A 157 15.19 1.33 -16.25
N ASP A 158 16.11 1.83 -17.07
CA ASP A 158 16.36 3.25 -17.27
C ASP A 158 16.79 3.53 -18.72
N GLY A 159 16.39 4.69 -19.23
CA GLY A 159 16.73 5.14 -20.58
C GLY A 159 15.67 4.84 -21.63
N GLN A 160 14.43 4.54 -21.23
CA GLN A 160 13.29 4.36 -22.17
C GLN A 160 13.14 5.53 -23.16
N HIS A 161 13.28 6.79 -22.69
CA HIS A 161 13.24 7.98 -23.54
C HIS A 161 14.37 7.98 -24.56
N ARG A 162 15.58 7.58 -24.14
CA ARG A 162 16.77 7.54 -25.01
C ARG A 162 16.63 6.47 -26.08
N LEU A 163 16.18 5.28 -25.70
CA LEU A 163 15.93 4.18 -26.63
C LEU A 163 14.84 4.57 -27.65
N PHE A 164 13.74 5.16 -27.18
CA PHE A 164 12.67 5.64 -28.05
C PHE A 164 13.17 6.72 -29.03
N GLY A 165 13.91 7.70 -28.53
CA GLY A 165 14.53 8.73 -29.37
C GLY A 165 15.44 8.17 -30.44
N ALA A 166 16.30 7.22 -30.06
CA ALA A 166 17.23 6.58 -30.97
C ALA A 166 16.50 5.77 -32.06
N ALA A 167 15.42 5.06 -31.70
CA ALA A 167 14.63 4.27 -32.63
C ALA A 167 13.84 5.12 -33.66
N ASN A 168 13.59 6.40 -33.36
CA ASN A 168 12.84 7.31 -34.22
C ASN A 168 13.70 8.38 -34.91
N ALA A 169 15.02 8.31 -34.78
CA ALA A 169 15.92 9.25 -35.42
C ALA A 169 16.26 8.81 -36.85
N ASP A 170 16.53 9.78 -37.74
CA ASP A 170 16.94 9.53 -39.13
C ASP A 170 18.40 9.03 -39.28
N ALA A 171 18.98 8.45 -38.22
CA ALA A 171 20.38 8.02 -38.19
C ALA A 171 20.60 6.78 -37.33
N GLU A 172 21.62 5.97 -37.67
CA GLU A 172 22.04 4.84 -36.85
C GLU A 172 22.71 5.35 -35.57
N ILE A 173 22.06 5.10 -34.43
CA ILE A 173 22.52 5.51 -33.10
C ILE A 173 22.93 4.27 -32.31
N LEU A 174 24.17 4.26 -31.84
CA LEU A 174 24.67 3.28 -30.88
C LEU A 174 24.48 3.82 -29.46
N LEU A 175 23.69 3.13 -28.66
CA LEU A 175 23.54 3.43 -27.25
C LEU A 175 24.45 2.49 -26.43
N PRO A 176 25.30 3.01 -25.53
CA PRO A 176 25.94 2.17 -24.54
C PRO A 176 24.88 1.46 -23.69
N VAL A 177 25.08 0.18 -23.35
CA VAL A 177 24.13 -0.60 -22.57
C VAL A 177 24.81 -1.15 -21.33
N VAL A 178 24.20 -0.93 -20.17
CA VAL A 178 24.46 -1.69 -18.94
C VAL A 178 23.43 -2.80 -18.90
N ALA A 179 23.86 -4.02 -19.24
CA ALA A 179 23.01 -5.20 -19.22
C ALA A 179 23.12 -5.92 -17.88
N ILE A 180 21.97 -6.28 -17.30
CA ILE A 180 21.87 -7.12 -16.11
C ILE A 180 21.42 -8.51 -16.60
N PRO A 181 22.34 -9.47 -16.77
CA PRO A 181 22.04 -10.78 -17.34
C PRO A 181 21.16 -11.61 -16.40
N SER A 182 20.27 -12.42 -16.97
CA SER A 182 19.45 -13.39 -16.23
C SER A 182 18.80 -12.81 -14.97
N SER A 183 18.31 -11.57 -15.07
CA SER A 183 17.82 -10.81 -13.92
C SER A 183 16.47 -11.37 -13.47
N PRO A 184 16.37 -12.01 -12.29
CA PRO A 184 15.09 -12.50 -11.79
C PRO A 184 14.13 -11.33 -11.59
N TRP A 185 12.83 -11.57 -11.69
CA TRP A 185 11.79 -10.53 -11.60
C TRP A 185 11.96 -9.59 -10.38
N MET A 186 12.33 -10.15 -9.22
CA MET A 186 12.63 -9.37 -8.02
C MET A 186 13.80 -8.38 -8.22
N GLU A 187 14.88 -8.82 -8.86
CA GLU A 187 16.05 -7.99 -9.15
C GLU A 187 15.68 -6.89 -10.13
N GLN A 188 14.83 -7.17 -11.13
CA GLN A 188 14.32 -6.17 -12.06
C GLN A 188 13.55 -5.07 -11.33
N ILE A 189 12.65 -5.45 -10.42
CA ILE A 189 11.90 -4.52 -9.58
C ILE A 189 12.83 -3.72 -8.67
N TYR A 190 13.77 -4.39 -8.00
CA TYR A 190 14.72 -3.73 -7.10
C TYR A 190 15.54 -2.68 -7.85
N GLN A 191 16.12 -3.02 -9.00
CA GLN A 191 16.89 -2.10 -9.82
C GLN A 191 16.02 -0.94 -10.31
N PHE A 192 14.78 -1.22 -10.74
CA PHE A 192 13.83 -0.18 -11.11
C PHE A 192 13.57 0.81 -9.98
N VAL A 193 13.28 0.32 -8.78
CA VAL A 193 13.00 1.19 -7.63
C VAL A 193 14.24 1.97 -7.20
N VAL A 194 15.39 1.33 -7.05
CA VAL A 194 16.62 1.99 -6.57
C VAL A 194 17.14 3.04 -7.54
N ILE A 195 17.16 2.72 -8.85
CA ILE A 195 17.65 3.64 -9.87
C ILE A 195 16.72 4.86 -9.96
N ASN A 196 15.41 4.65 -9.96
CA ASN A 196 14.46 5.74 -10.06
C ASN A 196 14.36 6.56 -8.77
N GLU A 197 14.30 5.95 -7.57
CA GLU A 197 14.26 6.70 -6.31
C GLU A 197 15.46 7.64 -6.14
N LYS A 198 16.65 7.23 -6.60
CA LYS A 198 17.86 8.08 -6.54
C LYS A 198 17.86 9.20 -7.58
N ALA A 199 17.23 9.02 -8.74
CA ALA A 199 17.22 10.00 -9.82
C ALA A 199 16.02 10.98 -9.76
N LYS A 200 14.82 10.46 -9.55
CA LYS A 200 13.56 11.19 -9.37
C LYS A 200 12.55 10.27 -8.67
N LYS A 201 12.13 10.63 -7.44
CA LYS A 201 11.20 9.84 -6.61
C LYS A 201 10.09 9.23 -7.45
N VAL A 202 9.95 7.91 -7.37
CA VAL A 202 8.91 7.16 -8.10
C VAL A 202 7.56 7.58 -7.55
N ASP A 203 6.54 7.64 -8.41
CA ASP A 203 5.18 7.93 -7.94
C ASP A 203 4.74 6.92 -6.87
N SER A 204 4.03 7.40 -5.85
CA SER A 204 3.63 6.55 -4.71
C SER A 204 2.62 5.49 -5.09
N SER A 205 1.74 5.76 -6.08
CA SER A 205 0.80 4.78 -6.61
C SER A 205 1.52 3.65 -7.34
N LEU A 206 2.52 3.98 -8.17
CA LEU A 206 3.26 2.96 -8.92
C LEU A 206 4.01 1.99 -8.00
N LEU A 207 4.68 2.47 -6.95
CA LEU A 207 5.33 1.55 -5.99
C LEU A 207 4.29 0.68 -5.29
N THR A 208 3.19 1.27 -4.84
CA THR A 208 2.06 0.55 -4.25
C THR A 208 1.57 -0.58 -5.15
N ASP A 209 1.46 -0.34 -6.46
CA ASP A 209 1.03 -1.35 -7.42
C ASP A 209 2.06 -2.46 -7.57
N ILE A 210 3.33 -2.11 -7.70
CA ILE A 210 4.43 -3.08 -7.83
C ILE A 210 4.49 -3.99 -6.60
N PHE A 211 4.45 -3.41 -5.41
CA PHE A 211 4.49 -4.17 -4.16
C PHE A 211 3.22 -4.95 -3.88
N GLY A 212 2.05 -4.38 -4.19
CA GLY A 212 0.76 -4.97 -3.88
C GLY A 212 0.29 -6.03 -4.87
N SER A 213 0.75 -6.00 -6.13
CA SER A 213 0.25 -6.88 -7.20
C SER A 213 1.32 -7.70 -7.92
N SER A 214 2.59 -7.28 -7.91
CA SER A 214 3.64 -7.92 -8.72
C SER A 214 4.60 -8.81 -7.92
N LEU A 215 4.44 -8.88 -6.60
CA LEU A 215 5.32 -9.60 -5.68
C LEU A 215 4.53 -10.50 -4.73
N THR A 216 4.99 -11.74 -4.56
CA THR A 216 4.50 -12.65 -3.52
C THR A 216 4.83 -12.10 -2.12
N PRO A 217 4.15 -12.55 -1.05
CA PRO A 217 4.45 -12.10 0.31
C PRO A 217 5.91 -12.28 0.75
N SER A 218 6.56 -13.37 0.32
CA SER A 218 7.97 -13.65 0.61
C SER A 218 8.91 -12.72 -0.18
N GLU A 219 8.64 -12.49 -1.47
CA GLU A 219 9.39 -11.56 -2.31
C GLU A 219 9.25 -10.11 -1.81
N GLN A 220 8.06 -9.69 -1.37
CA GLN A 220 7.84 -8.39 -0.76
C GLN A 220 8.75 -8.19 0.46
N THR A 221 8.84 -9.20 1.33
CA THR A 221 9.67 -9.14 2.54
C THR A 221 11.16 -9.02 2.19
N LEU A 222 11.62 -9.77 1.19
CA LEU A 222 13.02 -9.73 0.75
C LEU A 222 13.39 -8.39 0.11
N ILE A 223 12.58 -7.89 -0.82
CA ILE A 223 12.82 -6.61 -1.51
C ILE A 223 12.80 -5.45 -0.51
N ARG A 224 11.92 -5.48 0.50
CA ARG A 224 11.91 -4.47 1.58
C ARG A 224 13.26 -4.39 2.28
N ARG A 225 13.80 -5.54 2.72
CA ARG A 225 15.12 -5.59 3.37
C ARG A 225 16.22 -5.00 2.47
N GLN A 226 16.20 -5.31 1.18
CA GLN A 226 17.17 -4.80 0.22
C GLN A 226 17.04 -3.28 -0.01
N LEU A 227 15.82 -2.75 -0.12
CA LEU A 227 15.57 -1.33 -0.34
C LEU A 227 15.95 -0.47 0.88
N VAL A 228 15.65 -0.96 2.09
CA VAL A 228 16.12 -0.33 3.33
C VAL A 228 17.65 -0.28 3.36
N ALA A 229 18.32 -1.39 3.05
CA ALA A 229 19.79 -1.44 2.98
C ALA A 229 20.35 -0.49 1.90
N ALA A 230 19.61 -0.24 0.82
CA ALA A 230 19.98 0.68 -0.25
C ALA A 230 19.64 2.16 0.03
N GLY A 231 19.03 2.46 1.19
CA GLY A 231 18.60 3.81 1.58
C GLY A 231 17.33 4.31 0.86
N ALA A 232 16.54 3.42 0.25
CA ALA A 232 15.28 3.74 -0.40
C ALA A 232 14.10 3.48 0.57
N SER A 233 13.48 4.54 1.09
CA SER A 233 12.35 4.46 2.03
C SER A 233 11.03 4.23 1.29
N VAL A 234 10.56 2.99 1.18
CA VAL A 234 9.26 2.63 0.57
C VAL A 234 8.17 2.32 1.61
N ASP A 235 8.57 2.12 2.86
CA ASP A 235 7.75 1.52 3.92
C ASP A 235 6.42 2.23 4.24
N PRO A 236 6.34 3.59 4.28
CA PRO A 236 5.07 4.27 4.52
C PRO A 236 4.03 3.97 3.43
N ARG A 237 4.46 3.68 2.20
CA ARG A 237 3.56 3.48 1.05
C ARG A 237 2.93 2.09 1.08
N ILE A 238 3.63 1.09 1.61
CA ILE A 238 3.19 -0.29 1.72
C ILE A 238 2.12 -0.47 2.81
N ALA A 239 2.21 0.29 3.91
CA ALA A 239 1.30 0.17 5.03
C ALA A 239 -0.18 0.44 4.63
N ALA A 240 -0.41 1.37 3.72
CA ALA A 240 -1.74 1.65 3.16
C ALA A 240 -2.28 0.49 2.31
N VAL A 241 -1.41 -0.18 1.55
CA VAL A 241 -1.76 -1.36 0.75
C VAL A 241 -2.16 -2.52 1.66
N VAL A 242 -1.35 -2.78 2.68
CA VAL A 242 -1.62 -3.83 3.67
C VAL A 242 -2.97 -3.58 4.35
N ALA A 243 -3.24 -2.35 4.81
CA ALA A 243 -4.53 -2.01 5.40
C ALA A 243 -5.72 -2.17 4.43
N SER A 244 -5.52 -1.93 3.13
CA SER A 244 -6.57 -2.06 2.13
C SER A 244 -6.86 -3.50 1.71
N ARG A 245 -5.84 -4.36 1.73
CA ARG A 245 -5.85 -5.65 1.02
C ARG A 245 -5.75 -6.87 1.92
N ASP A 246 -5.33 -6.68 3.17
CA ASP A 246 -5.37 -7.74 4.18
C ASP A 246 -6.82 -7.94 4.64
N VAL A 247 -7.37 -9.15 4.50
CA VAL A 247 -8.75 -9.49 4.92
C VAL A 247 -8.91 -9.38 6.44
N GLY A 248 -7.83 -9.55 7.20
CA GLY A 248 -7.79 -9.29 8.63
C GLY A 248 -7.79 -7.79 8.97
N SER A 249 -7.60 -6.91 7.99
CA SER A 249 -7.64 -5.47 8.23
C SER A 249 -9.08 -4.96 8.34
N PRO A 250 -9.38 -4.11 9.34
CA PRO A 250 -10.68 -3.44 9.42
C PRO A 250 -10.94 -2.46 8.27
N PHE A 251 -9.90 -2.08 7.50
CA PHE A 251 -9.99 -1.20 6.34
C PHE A 251 -10.04 -1.93 5.00
N TYR A 252 -10.20 -3.25 5.02
CA TYR A 252 -10.27 -4.08 3.81
C TYR A 252 -11.32 -3.55 2.83
N GLY A 253 -10.90 -3.27 1.59
CA GLY A 253 -11.75 -2.72 0.53
C GLY A 253 -12.16 -1.24 0.68
N MET A 254 -11.79 -0.56 1.77
CA MET A 254 -12.22 0.82 2.05
C MET A 254 -11.17 1.87 1.64
N VAL A 255 -9.92 1.47 1.43
CA VAL A 255 -8.84 2.39 1.07
C VAL A 255 -8.83 2.61 -0.43
N LYS A 256 -8.85 3.88 -0.83
CA LYS A 256 -8.70 4.29 -2.22
C LYS A 256 -7.25 4.08 -2.65
N ILE A 257 -6.99 2.97 -3.33
CA ILE A 257 -5.78 2.78 -4.10
C ILE A 257 -6.09 3.31 -5.50
N ASN A 258 -5.37 4.32 -5.98
CA ASN A 258 -5.53 4.80 -7.35
C ASN A 258 -4.87 3.78 -8.30
N LEU A 259 -5.58 2.67 -8.57
CA LEU A 259 -5.22 1.71 -9.61
C LEU A 259 -5.93 2.14 -10.89
N ASP A 260 -5.17 2.47 -11.93
CA ASP A 260 -5.73 2.61 -13.26
C ASP A 260 -6.19 1.21 -13.74
N GLY A 261 -7.51 1.02 -13.87
CA GLY A 261 -8.10 -0.21 -14.42
C GLY A 261 -8.80 -1.15 -13.43
N ASP A 262 -9.30 -0.67 -12.29
CA ASP A 262 -10.16 -1.49 -11.41
C ASP A 262 -11.32 -2.14 -12.20
N PRO A 263 -11.54 -3.46 -12.06
CA PRO A 263 -12.67 -4.15 -12.69
C PRO A 263 -14.01 -3.48 -12.32
N PRO A 264 -14.97 -3.39 -13.25
CA PRO A 264 -16.30 -2.90 -12.93
C PRO A 264 -16.94 -3.77 -11.83
N GLY A 265 -17.29 -3.16 -10.70
CA GLY A 265 -18.03 -3.84 -9.61
C GLY A 265 -17.33 -3.82 -8.24
N ILE A 266 -16.03 -3.56 -8.15
CA ILE A 266 -15.36 -3.37 -6.86
C ILE A 266 -15.69 -1.95 -6.37
N ALA A 267 -16.32 -1.85 -5.19
CA ALA A 267 -16.56 -0.56 -4.55
C ALA A 267 -15.22 0.20 -4.44
N LYS A 268 -15.09 1.31 -5.16
CA LYS A 268 -13.89 2.14 -5.10
C LYS A 268 -13.76 2.65 -3.67
N GLY A 269 -12.72 2.18 -2.96
CA GLY A 269 -12.43 2.61 -1.61
C GLY A 269 -12.51 4.14 -1.49
N PHE A 270 -12.99 4.63 -0.36
CA PHE A 270 -13.25 6.05 -0.13
C PHE A 270 -12.24 6.71 0.82
N ILE A 271 -11.46 5.92 1.57
CA ILE A 271 -10.43 6.42 2.48
C ILE A 271 -9.14 6.66 1.69
N PRO A 272 -8.62 7.90 1.59
CA PRO A 272 -7.36 8.12 0.89
C PRO A 272 -6.21 7.35 1.53
N ASP A 273 -5.30 6.79 0.72
CA ASP A 273 -4.08 6.10 1.20
C ASP A 273 -3.26 6.98 2.16
N ALA A 274 -3.22 8.29 1.90
CA ALA A 274 -2.55 9.27 2.75
C ALA A 274 -3.13 9.33 4.17
N THR A 275 -4.42 9.01 4.34
CA THR A 275 -5.07 8.93 5.65
C THR A 275 -4.51 7.78 6.45
N ILE A 276 -4.43 6.59 5.85
CA ILE A 276 -3.87 5.39 6.52
C ILE A 276 -2.42 5.64 6.91
N ARG A 277 -1.63 6.25 6.02
CA ARG A 277 -0.25 6.67 6.31
C ARG A 277 -0.19 7.58 7.54
N GLN A 278 -1.07 8.56 7.61
CA GLN A 278 -1.11 9.48 8.76
C GLN A 278 -1.59 8.83 10.05
N LEU A 279 -2.47 7.82 9.99
CA LEU A 279 -2.85 7.05 11.17
C LEU A 279 -1.66 6.26 11.72
N ILE A 280 -0.81 5.71 10.86
CA ILE A 280 0.31 4.86 11.26
C ILE A 280 1.54 5.69 11.65
N ASP A 281 1.94 6.63 10.79
CA ASP A 281 3.20 7.38 10.91
C ASP A 281 3.05 8.85 11.29
N GLY A 282 1.81 9.34 11.35
CA GLY A 282 1.54 10.76 11.57
C GLY A 282 1.68 11.60 10.31
N GLY A 283 1.56 12.92 10.48
CA GLY A 283 1.66 13.90 9.41
C GLY A 283 2.34 15.18 9.87
N SER A 284 2.13 16.26 9.12
CA SER A 284 2.58 17.60 9.48
C SER A 284 1.96 18.03 10.82
N GLY A 285 2.70 17.85 11.92
CA GLY A 285 2.30 18.27 13.27
C GLY A 285 1.46 17.27 14.06
N SER A 286 1.22 16.06 13.54
CA SER A 286 0.55 14.97 14.28
C SER A 286 1.40 13.71 14.25
N LYS A 287 1.43 12.99 15.37
CA LYS A 287 2.08 11.68 15.48
C LYS A 287 1.06 10.57 15.25
N GLY A 288 1.49 9.50 14.58
CA GLY A 288 0.68 8.31 14.33
C GLY A 288 0.97 7.19 15.32
N TRP A 289 0.18 6.12 15.25
CA TRP A 289 0.18 4.96 16.15
C TRP A 289 1.58 4.37 16.40
N ARG A 290 2.37 4.23 15.33
CA ARG A 290 3.73 3.67 15.38
C ARG A 290 4.75 4.71 15.83
N SER A 291 4.60 5.95 15.36
CA SER A 291 5.59 7.02 15.48
C SER A 291 5.48 7.91 16.73
N ASP A 292 4.45 7.74 17.55
CA ASP A 292 4.21 8.60 18.72
C ASP A 292 5.04 8.14 19.91
N ASP A 293 6.06 8.93 20.24
CA ASP A 293 6.98 8.64 21.33
C ASP A 293 6.29 8.68 22.70
N SER A 294 5.36 9.59 22.94
CA SER A 294 4.68 9.65 24.24
C SER A 294 3.76 8.44 24.43
N PHE A 295 3.06 8.03 23.38
CA PHE A 295 2.23 6.82 23.41
C PHE A 295 3.09 5.58 23.63
N TYR A 296 4.20 5.46 22.88
CA TYR A 296 5.11 4.34 23.03
C TYR A 296 5.70 4.27 24.44
N GLU A 297 6.37 5.33 24.89
CA GLU A 297 7.10 5.34 26.16
C GLU A 297 6.18 5.07 27.35
N LYS A 298 4.95 5.60 27.33
CA LYS A 298 4.04 5.49 28.48
C LYS A 298 3.19 4.24 28.46
N PHE A 299 2.64 3.85 27.31
CA PHE A 299 1.63 2.80 27.24
C PHE A 299 2.16 1.48 26.66
N VAL A 300 3.12 1.55 25.73
CA VAL A 300 3.63 0.38 25.02
C VAL A 300 4.88 -0.20 25.68
N SER A 301 5.87 0.66 25.97
CA SER A 301 7.18 0.27 26.50
C SER A 301 7.14 -0.59 27.77
N PRO A 302 6.17 -0.43 28.71
CA PRO A 302 6.11 -1.29 29.89
C PRO A 302 5.91 -2.78 29.55
N THR A 303 5.26 -3.07 28.41
CA THR A 303 5.04 -4.44 27.93
C THR A 303 6.04 -4.82 26.84
N PHE A 304 6.37 -3.89 25.94
CA PHE A 304 7.26 -4.10 24.79
C PHE A 304 8.40 -3.07 24.81
N PRO A 305 9.46 -3.31 25.60
CA PRO A 305 10.51 -2.32 25.84
C PRO A 305 11.45 -2.10 24.65
N ASP A 306 11.49 -3.03 23.69
CA ASP A 306 12.29 -2.86 22.48
C ASP A 306 11.54 -2.05 21.42
N ARG A 307 11.96 -0.79 21.24
CA ARG A 307 11.37 0.10 20.24
C ARG A 307 11.56 -0.41 18.82
N GLN A 308 12.64 -1.15 18.53
CA GLN A 308 12.88 -1.67 17.19
C GLN A 308 11.89 -2.78 16.82
N GLU A 309 11.58 -3.66 17.78
CA GLU A 309 10.54 -4.68 17.62
C GLU A 309 9.15 -4.05 17.47
N TRP A 310 8.89 -2.91 18.12
CA TRP A 310 7.63 -2.19 17.94
C TRP A 310 7.56 -1.44 16.62
N ASP A 311 8.61 -0.73 16.20
CA ASP A 311 8.55 0.21 15.07
C ASP A 311 8.75 -0.44 13.69
N SER A 312 9.18 -1.70 13.63
CA SER A 312 9.47 -2.39 12.37
C SER A 312 8.25 -2.42 11.44
N TYR A 313 8.41 -2.01 10.18
CA TYR A 313 7.30 -2.07 9.21
C TYR A 313 7.03 -3.48 8.66
N SER A 314 8.03 -4.36 8.65
CA SER A 314 7.88 -5.72 8.12
C SER A 314 7.05 -6.61 9.05
N ASP A 315 7.41 -6.58 10.32
CA ASP A 315 7.05 -7.54 11.35
C ASP A 315 6.85 -6.89 12.72
N GLY A 316 6.82 -5.56 12.78
CA GLY A 316 6.69 -4.86 14.04
C GLY A 316 5.36 -5.11 14.72
N LEU A 317 5.43 -5.18 16.05
CA LEU A 317 4.28 -5.49 16.90
C LEU A 317 3.16 -4.44 16.78
N TRP A 318 3.47 -3.22 16.33
CA TRP A 318 2.45 -2.17 16.14
C TRP A 318 1.28 -2.62 15.25
N ARG A 319 1.52 -3.45 14.22
CA ARG A 319 0.54 -3.80 13.19
C ARG A 319 -0.64 -4.62 13.72
N PRO A 320 -0.43 -5.82 14.33
CA PRO A 320 -1.54 -6.61 14.85
C PRO A 320 -2.34 -5.87 15.92
N TYR A 321 -1.69 -5.03 16.75
CA TYR A 321 -2.37 -4.19 17.72
C TYR A 321 -3.20 -3.07 17.08
N TRP A 322 -2.68 -2.44 16.03
CA TRP A 322 -3.43 -1.42 15.28
C TRP A 322 -4.67 -2.01 14.61
N PHE A 323 -4.56 -3.23 14.05
CA PHE A 323 -5.72 -3.97 13.54
C PHE A 323 -6.71 -4.31 14.65
N ALA A 324 -6.24 -4.86 15.77
CA ALA A 324 -7.09 -5.18 16.91
C ALA A 324 -7.86 -3.96 17.44
N PHE A 325 -7.21 -2.80 17.53
CA PHE A 325 -7.87 -1.54 17.90
C PHE A 325 -9.01 -1.20 16.94
N TRP A 326 -8.73 -1.06 15.64
CA TRP A 326 -9.73 -0.64 14.67
C TRP A 326 -10.82 -1.69 14.43
N SER A 327 -10.51 -2.98 14.56
CA SER A 327 -11.51 -4.05 14.52
C SER A 327 -12.46 -3.96 15.71
N ALA A 328 -11.94 -3.72 16.92
CA ALA A 328 -12.79 -3.49 18.10
C ALA A 328 -13.70 -2.26 17.93
N VAL A 329 -13.18 -1.16 17.36
CA VAL A 329 -13.95 0.04 17.04
C VAL A 329 -15.07 -0.27 16.02
N LYS A 330 -14.74 -0.94 14.92
CA LYS A 330 -15.68 -1.35 13.88
C LYS A 330 -16.81 -2.21 14.45
N GLU A 331 -16.46 -3.28 15.16
CA GLU A 331 -17.43 -4.22 15.72
C GLU A 331 -18.35 -3.57 16.74
N TRP A 332 -17.79 -2.79 17.66
CA TRP A 332 -18.56 -2.12 18.70
C TRP A 332 -19.55 -1.10 18.13
N TYR A 333 -19.08 -0.17 17.30
CA TYR A 333 -19.96 0.88 16.79
C TYR A 333 -21.01 0.36 15.80
N ASN A 334 -20.71 -0.68 15.01
CA ASN A 334 -21.74 -1.30 14.17
C ASN A 334 -22.76 -2.09 15.00
N ALA A 335 -22.37 -2.68 16.14
CA ALA A 335 -23.31 -3.36 17.04
C ALA A 335 -24.24 -2.39 17.78
N GLU A 336 -23.73 -1.22 18.17
CA GLU A 336 -24.47 -0.21 18.93
C GLU A 336 -25.29 0.76 18.06
N ALA A 337 -24.94 0.91 16.78
CA ALA A 337 -25.58 1.88 15.89
C ALA A 337 -26.88 1.36 15.27
N SER A 338 -27.76 2.29 14.93
CA SER A 338 -28.94 2.02 14.10
C SER A 338 -28.61 1.94 12.60
N LEU A 339 -27.44 2.46 12.20
CA LEU A 339 -26.94 2.51 10.83
C LEU A 339 -25.55 1.87 10.76
N ASP A 340 -25.19 1.33 9.60
CA ASP A 340 -23.84 0.79 9.36
C ASP A 340 -22.80 1.93 9.34
N LEU A 341 -22.18 2.18 10.50
CA LEU A 341 -21.15 3.21 10.65
C LEU A 341 -19.80 2.79 10.07
N TRP A 342 -19.58 1.51 9.80
CA TRP A 342 -18.35 1.00 9.21
C TRP A 342 -18.66 -0.04 8.13
N SER A 343 -18.77 0.43 6.88
CA SER A 343 -19.14 -0.36 5.70
C SER A 343 -18.42 0.14 4.45
N GLU A 344 -18.81 -0.36 3.27
CA GLU A 344 -18.32 0.12 1.96
C GLU A 344 -18.69 1.58 1.67
N LYS A 345 -19.61 2.17 2.44
CA LYS A 345 -19.99 3.58 2.32
C LYS A 345 -19.31 4.41 3.41
N GLN A 346 -18.88 5.61 3.04
CA GLN A 346 -18.33 6.57 4.00
C GLN A 346 -19.40 7.02 4.99
N SER A 347 -19.06 6.96 6.27
CA SER A 347 -19.84 7.45 7.40
C SER A 347 -19.07 8.56 8.12
N ASN A 348 -19.67 9.20 9.13
CA ASN A 348 -18.92 10.12 9.98
C ASN A 348 -17.78 9.44 10.74
N LEU A 349 -17.93 8.18 11.15
CA LEU A 349 -16.89 7.41 11.86
C LEU A 349 -15.68 7.15 10.97
N THR A 350 -15.91 6.88 9.68
CA THR A 350 -14.87 6.50 8.71
C THR A 350 -14.31 7.67 7.89
N LYS A 351 -14.75 8.91 8.17
CA LYS A 351 -14.11 10.11 7.63
C LYS A 351 -12.67 10.21 8.12
N ALA A 352 -11.78 10.65 7.23
CA ALA A 352 -10.34 10.73 7.49
C ALA A 352 -9.98 11.57 8.74
N VAL A 353 -10.69 12.67 8.96
CA VAL A 353 -10.50 13.52 10.14
C VAL A 353 -10.91 12.77 11.42
N THR A 354 -12.06 12.12 11.40
CA THR A 354 -12.59 11.36 12.55
C THR A 354 -11.66 10.25 12.96
N LEU A 355 -11.20 9.44 12.00
CA LEU A 355 -10.28 8.34 12.27
C LEU A 355 -9.03 8.85 13.00
N LYS A 356 -8.45 9.97 12.54
CA LYS A 356 -7.26 10.57 13.16
C LYS A 356 -7.55 11.08 14.57
N LEU A 357 -8.62 11.83 14.75
CA LEU A 357 -8.96 12.42 16.05
C LEU A 357 -9.36 11.35 17.07
N PHE A 358 -10.07 10.31 16.64
CA PHE A 358 -10.47 9.21 17.50
C PHE A 358 -9.28 8.37 17.96
N GLN A 359 -8.35 8.05 17.04
CA GLN A 359 -7.10 7.39 17.40
C GLN A 359 -6.24 8.26 18.33
N LYS A 360 -6.15 9.56 18.05
CA LYS A 360 -5.45 10.52 18.91
C LYS A 360 -6.04 10.54 20.33
N LEU A 361 -7.37 10.56 20.44
CA LEU A 361 -8.06 10.51 21.73
C LEU A 361 -7.70 9.23 22.48
N PHE A 362 -7.78 8.07 21.83
CA PHE A 362 -7.38 6.80 22.43
C PHE A 362 -5.94 6.84 22.97
N MET A 363 -4.98 7.23 22.12
CA MET A 363 -3.56 7.27 22.49
C MET A 363 -3.32 8.20 23.69
N ALA A 364 -3.97 9.37 23.71
CA ALA A 364 -3.88 10.32 24.82
C ALA A 364 -4.48 9.78 26.12
N GLN A 365 -5.65 9.12 26.05
CA GLN A 365 -6.30 8.52 27.24
C GLN A 365 -5.52 7.31 27.76
N ALA A 366 -4.92 6.53 26.88
CA ALA A 366 -4.07 5.39 27.25
C ALA A 366 -2.82 5.86 27.99
N ALA A 367 -2.14 6.89 27.47
CA ALA A 367 -1.01 7.52 28.15
C ALA A 367 -1.40 8.10 29.53
N THR A 368 -2.49 8.86 29.58
CA THR A 368 -3.00 9.45 30.85
C THR A 368 -3.33 8.39 31.89
N ARG A 369 -3.90 7.24 31.46
CA ARG A 369 -4.23 6.13 32.35
C ARG A 369 -3.00 5.57 33.06
N VAL A 370 -1.88 5.43 32.35
CA VAL A 370 -0.61 4.96 32.94
C VAL A 370 -0.01 6.03 33.86
N GLU A 371 -0.03 7.31 33.45
CA GLU A 371 0.46 8.41 34.29
C GLU A 371 -0.29 8.51 35.63
N GLY A 372 -1.61 8.28 35.64
CA GLY A 372 -2.40 8.28 36.87
C GLY A 372 -1.92 7.26 37.91
N VAL A 373 -1.38 6.13 37.46
CA VAL A 373 -0.75 5.12 38.33
C VAL A 373 0.58 5.65 38.89
N LEU A 374 1.40 6.29 38.06
CA LEU A 374 2.68 6.88 38.48
C LEU A 374 2.53 7.98 39.54
N VAL A 375 1.49 8.82 39.44
CA VAL A 375 1.19 9.86 40.45
C VAL A 375 0.90 9.24 41.82
N SER A 376 0.40 8.00 41.87
CA SER A 376 0.13 7.30 43.12
C SER A 376 1.40 6.79 43.83
N ARG A 377 2.57 6.84 43.18
CA ARG A 377 3.85 6.37 43.76
C ARG A 377 4.19 7.07 45.07
N ALA A 378 4.09 8.40 45.14
CA ALA A 378 4.44 9.14 46.35
C ALA A 378 3.62 8.67 47.56
N THR A 379 2.31 8.47 47.36
CA THR A 379 1.40 7.94 48.37
C THR A 379 1.74 6.50 48.75
N LEU A 380 2.13 5.66 47.79
CA LEU A 380 2.53 4.28 48.06
C LEU A 380 3.83 4.20 48.87
N VAL A 381 4.83 5.04 48.54
CA VAL A 381 6.11 5.11 49.26
C VAL A 381 5.90 5.53 50.70
N ASP A 382 5.03 6.52 50.96
CA ASP A 382 4.71 6.99 52.31
C ASP A 382 4.06 5.91 53.18
N VAL A 383 3.28 4.99 52.57
CA VAL A 383 2.50 3.98 53.31
C VAL A 383 3.23 2.63 53.43
N LEU A 384 3.92 2.20 52.38
CA LEU A 384 4.46 0.84 52.24
C LEU A 384 5.99 0.77 52.30
N GLY A 385 6.68 1.91 52.23
CA GLY A 385 8.12 1.97 52.00
C GLY A 385 8.49 1.81 50.52
N GLU A 386 9.71 2.18 50.17
CA GLU A 386 10.14 2.37 48.78
C GLU A 386 10.11 1.07 47.94
N GLU A 387 10.66 -0.03 48.47
CA GLU A 387 10.78 -1.30 47.74
C GLU A 387 9.41 -1.94 47.44
N VAL A 388 8.50 -1.97 48.43
CA VAL A 388 7.14 -2.51 48.27
C VAL A 388 6.28 -1.61 47.40
N ALA A 389 6.47 -0.28 47.49
CA ALA A 389 5.77 0.66 46.63
C ALA A 389 6.16 0.49 45.16
N ASP A 390 7.43 0.28 44.86
CA ASP A 390 7.91 0.09 43.49
C ASP A 390 7.41 -1.24 42.89
N GLU A 391 7.39 -2.33 43.67
CA GLU A 391 6.79 -3.61 43.22
C GLU A 391 5.29 -3.46 42.92
N LYS A 392 4.53 -2.83 43.82
CA LYS A 392 3.09 -2.58 43.62
C LYS A 392 2.82 -1.63 42.45
N LEU A 393 3.71 -0.68 42.22
CA LEU A 393 3.63 0.23 41.10
C LEU A 393 3.83 -0.50 39.78
N LEU A 394 4.84 -1.37 39.69
CA LEU A 394 5.09 -2.21 38.51
C LEU A 394 3.89 -3.11 38.20
N GLU A 395 3.35 -3.83 39.20
CA GLU A 395 2.13 -4.63 39.03
C GLU A 395 0.93 -3.81 38.53
N SER A 396 0.83 -2.55 38.99
CA SER A 396 -0.26 -1.66 38.60
C SER A 396 -0.08 -1.12 37.19
N ILE A 397 1.16 -0.79 36.79
CA ILE A 397 1.52 -0.37 35.43
C ILE A 397 1.23 -1.50 34.45
N GLU A 398 1.65 -2.74 34.73
CA GLU A 398 1.40 -3.90 33.86
C GLU A 398 -0.10 -4.12 33.60
N LYS A 399 -0.96 -3.83 34.58
CA LYS A 399 -2.43 -3.95 34.44
C LYS A 399 -3.07 -2.86 33.58
N VAL A 400 -2.40 -1.71 33.40
CA VAL A 400 -2.94 -0.57 32.64
C VAL A 400 -2.18 -0.28 31.36
N ALA A 401 -1.02 -0.90 31.15
CA ALA A 401 -0.25 -0.88 29.92
C ALA A 401 -0.93 -1.72 28.84
N ILE A 402 -0.35 -1.72 27.63
CA ILE A 402 -0.84 -2.54 26.53
C ILE A 402 -0.77 -4.05 26.90
N PRO A 403 -1.84 -4.84 26.72
CA PRO A 403 -1.80 -6.29 26.97
C PRO A 403 -0.82 -7.02 26.05
N ARG A 404 -0.43 -8.25 26.42
CA ARG A 404 0.60 -9.03 25.69
C ARG A 404 0.09 -9.68 24.41
N THR A 405 -1.23 -9.78 24.24
CA THR A 405 -1.81 -10.27 22.99
C THR A 405 -2.77 -9.25 22.36
N PRO A 406 -2.92 -9.26 21.03
CA PRO A 406 -3.90 -8.42 20.33
C PRO A 406 -5.35 -8.68 20.77
N GLU A 407 -5.70 -9.91 21.15
CA GLU A 407 -7.05 -10.29 21.58
C GLU A 407 -7.38 -9.68 22.95
N GLU A 408 -6.47 -9.78 23.92
CA GLU A 408 -6.60 -9.12 25.22
C GLU A 408 -6.66 -7.61 25.06
N PHE A 409 -5.89 -7.07 24.13
CA PHE A 409 -5.91 -5.65 23.81
C PHE A 409 -7.25 -5.20 23.21
N ALA A 410 -7.82 -5.96 22.25
CA ALA A 410 -9.13 -5.67 21.69
C ALA A 410 -10.20 -5.65 22.80
N GLU A 411 -10.16 -6.60 23.73
CA GLU A 411 -11.09 -6.63 24.87
C GLU A 411 -10.90 -5.46 25.84
N MET A 412 -9.66 -5.06 26.08
CA MET A 412 -9.35 -3.86 26.86
C MET A 412 -9.90 -2.60 26.17
N VAL A 413 -9.78 -2.49 24.84
CA VAL A 413 -10.34 -1.38 24.06
C VAL A 413 -11.87 -1.35 24.20
N ARG A 414 -12.54 -2.50 24.03
CA ARG A 414 -14.01 -2.59 24.19
C ARG A 414 -14.47 -2.17 25.58
N SER A 415 -13.95 -2.81 26.61
CA SER A 415 -14.41 -2.64 27.99
C SER A 415 -14.08 -1.27 28.59
N TRP A 416 -12.88 -0.73 28.34
CA TRP A 416 -12.44 0.52 28.98
C TRP A 416 -12.64 1.76 28.11
N PHE A 417 -12.43 1.65 26.80
CA PHE A 417 -12.41 2.81 25.92
C PHE A 417 -13.73 3.01 25.18
N LEU A 418 -14.41 1.93 24.76
CA LEU A 418 -15.61 2.03 23.92
C LEU A 418 -16.91 1.97 24.72
N GLN A 419 -17.05 1.04 25.66
CA GLN A 419 -18.27 0.83 26.44
C GLN A 419 -18.71 2.09 27.20
N ASP A 420 -17.77 2.73 27.90
CA ASP A 420 -17.99 4.00 28.61
C ASP A 420 -17.37 5.19 27.84
N GLY A 421 -17.28 5.06 26.52
CA GLY A 421 -16.53 5.93 25.63
C GLY A 421 -17.34 7.03 24.95
N VAL A 422 -16.93 7.38 23.73
CA VAL A 422 -17.68 8.31 22.89
C VAL A 422 -18.99 7.64 22.44
N PRO A 423 -20.18 8.19 22.75
CA PRO A 423 -21.46 7.57 22.39
C PRO A 423 -21.68 7.49 20.88
N VAL A 424 -22.32 6.39 20.42
CA VAL A 424 -22.58 6.11 18.99
C VAL A 424 -23.25 7.27 18.24
N ARG A 425 -24.19 7.95 18.91
CA ARG A 425 -24.91 9.12 18.36
C ARG A 425 -23.99 10.24 17.85
N VAL A 426 -22.78 10.41 18.40
CA VAL A 426 -21.83 11.42 17.92
C VAL A 426 -21.50 11.22 16.44
N PHE A 427 -21.54 9.97 15.98
CA PHE A 427 -21.27 9.58 14.60
C PHE A 427 -22.53 9.46 13.75
N GLU A 428 -23.71 9.24 14.35
CA GLU A 428 -24.98 9.17 13.60
C GLU A 428 -25.52 10.55 13.19
N TYR A 429 -25.25 11.60 13.97
CA TYR A 429 -25.75 12.94 13.66
C TYR A 429 -24.88 13.68 12.62
N PRO A 430 -25.50 14.48 11.71
CA PRO A 430 -24.74 15.26 10.74
C PRO A 430 -23.95 16.39 11.40
N TRP A 431 -22.80 16.72 10.84
CA TRP A 431 -21.91 17.78 11.34
C TRP A 431 -22.12 19.11 10.59
N VAL A 432 -22.11 20.24 11.31
CA VAL A 432 -22.35 21.61 10.77
C VAL A 432 -21.07 22.24 10.26
N SER A 433 -19.95 21.98 10.93
CA SER A 433 -18.68 22.62 10.64
C SER A 433 -17.99 21.95 9.45
N SER A 434 -17.42 22.76 8.56
CA SER A 434 -16.40 22.27 7.64
C SER A 434 -15.24 21.72 8.48
N LEU A 435 -14.93 20.44 8.31
CA LEU A 435 -13.76 19.80 8.90
C LEU A 435 -12.49 20.04 8.08
N ASP A 436 -12.58 20.89 7.06
CA ASP A 436 -11.48 21.19 6.15
C ASP A 436 -10.49 22.18 6.77
N ASP A 437 -10.89 22.90 7.84
CA ASP A 437 -10.03 23.80 8.59
C ASP A 437 -9.64 23.27 9.99
N SER A 438 -8.55 23.82 10.52
CA SER A 438 -8.02 23.45 11.84
C SER A 438 -8.96 23.74 13.01
N SER A 439 -9.86 24.73 12.87
CA SER A 439 -10.80 25.11 13.92
C SER A 439 -11.92 24.08 14.05
N GLY A 440 -12.45 23.59 12.93
CA GLY A 440 -13.45 22.52 12.89
C GLY A 440 -12.89 21.20 13.43
N GLN A 441 -11.64 20.87 13.07
CA GLN A 441 -10.95 19.68 13.59
C GLN A 441 -10.73 19.77 15.10
N GLN A 442 -10.31 20.94 15.61
CA GLN A 442 -10.12 21.16 17.04
C GLN A 442 -11.45 21.08 17.80
N ALA A 443 -12.51 21.71 17.29
CA ALA A 443 -13.84 21.64 17.90
C ALA A 443 -14.37 20.21 17.97
N LEU A 444 -14.20 19.41 16.91
CA LEU A 444 -14.58 18.00 16.91
C LEU A 444 -13.75 17.20 17.93
N TYR A 445 -12.46 17.46 18.06
CA TYR A 445 -11.62 16.79 19.05
C TYR A 445 -12.07 17.09 20.49
N GLU A 446 -12.35 18.36 20.79
CA GLU A 446 -12.89 18.79 22.10
C GLU A 446 -14.22 18.11 22.40
N GLU A 447 -15.11 18.02 21.41
CA GLU A 447 -16.40 17.34 21.56
C GLU A 447 -16.24 15.83 21.83
N LEU A 448 -15.31 15.16 21.12
CA LEU A 448 -14.98 13.75 21.38
C LEU A 448 -14.44 13.55 22.80
N GLU A 449 -13.58 14.46 23.26
CA GLU A 449 -13.00 14.41 24.61
C GLU A 449 -14.06 14.66 25.70
N GLU A 450 -14.94 15.65 25.51
CA GLU A 450 -16.05 15.93 26.42
C GLU A 450 -17.03 14.75 26.45
N ALA A 451 -17.40 14.20 25.29
CA ALA A 451 -18.25 13.03 25.17
C ALA A 451 -17.66 11.84 25.95
N PHE A 452 -16.37 11.56 25.77
CA PHE A 452 -15.66 10.51 26.49
C PHE A 452 -15.67 10.73 28.02
N LYS A 453 -15.39 11.95 28.48
CA LYS A 453 -15.40 12.28 29.92
C LYS A 453 -16.79 12.16 30.54
N HIS A 454 -17.82 12.60 29.82
CA HIS A 454 -19.19 12.58 30.32
C HIS A 454 -19.79 11.17 30.37
N SER A 455 -19.47 10.30 29.43
CA SER A 455 -19.96 8.92 29.43
C SER A 455 -19.50 8.09 30.63
N LYS A 456 -18.36 8.44 31.22
CA LYS A 456 -17.85 7.79 32.44
C LYS A 456 -18.59 8.17 33.72
N ASP A 457 -19.42 9.22 33.68
CA ASP A 457 -20.23 9.64 34.82
C ASP A 457 -21.70 9.23 34.55
N PRO A 458 -22.20 8.13 35.17
CA PRO A 458 -23.54 7.63 34.90
C PRO A 458 -24.65 8.62 35.28
N LEU A 459 -24.33 9.66 36.06
CA LEU A 459 -25.27 10.73 36.43
C LEU A 459 -25.34 11.85 35.38
N LYS A 460 -24.34 11.95 34.47
CA LYS A 460 -24.29 12.98 33.44
C LYS A 460 -24.73 12.43 32.10
N LYS A 461 -25.95 12.80 31.68
CA LYS A 461 -26.38 12.58 30.31
C LYS A 461 -25.66 13.56 29.39
N TYR A 462 -24.69 13.08 28.63
CA TYR A 462 -24.15 13.85 27.51
C TYR A 462 -25.28 14.20 26.52
N ARG A 463 -25.23 15.36 25.89
CA ARG A 463 -26.15 15.76 24.83
C ARG A 463 -25.31 16.29 23.68
N ALA A 464 -25.24 15.53 22.59
CA ALA A 464 -24.69 15.99 21.32
C ALA A 464 -25.60 17.09 20.77
N GLN A 465 -25.45 18.32 21.25
CA GLN A 465 -26.25 19.50 20.89
C GLN A 465 -25.38 20.76 20.82
N ASN A 466 -24.07 20.60 20.64
CA ASN A 466 -23.22 21.74 20.34
C ASN A 466 -23.62 22.25 18.94
N ASN A 467 -24.43 23.30 18.88
CA ASN A 467 -24.94 23.89 17.62
C ASN A 467 -23.81 24.35 16.66
N LYS A 468 -22.55 24.37 17.12
CA LYS A 468 -21.36 24.62 16.30
C LYS A 468 -20.86 23.37 15.55
N ILE A 469 -21.24 22.18 16.01
CA ILE A 469 -20.74 20.88 15.53
C ILE A 469 -21.87 20.04 14.95
N PHE A 470 -23.09 20.06 15.49
CA PHE A 470 -24.22 19.22 15.03
C PHE A 470 -25.36 20.02 14.42
N THR A 471 -25.88 19.56 13.27
CA THR A 471 -27.02 20.21 12.62
C THR A 471 -28.23 20.02 13.51
N THR A 472 -28.94 21.11 13.82
CA THR A 472 -30.23 21.01 14.52
C THR A 472 -31.12 20.02 13.78
N PRO A 473 -31.67 18.99 14.45
CA PRO A 473 -32.66 18.14 13.79
C PRO A 473 -33.83 19.02 13.38
N ASP A 474 -34.34 18.82 12.15
CA ASP A 474 -35.64 19.35 11.77
C ASP A 474 -36.66 18.92 12.84
N LYS A 475 -37.35 19.91 13.41
CA LYS A 475 -38.25 19.76 14.55
C LYS A 475 -39.37 18.75 14.31
#